data_AF-A0A0M0GG29-F1
#
_entry.id   AF-A0A0M0GG29-F1
#
_cell.length_a   1.000
_cell.length_b   1.000
_cell.length_c   1.000
_cell.angle_alpha   90.00
_cell.angle_beta   90.00
_cell.angle_gamma   90.00
#
_symmetry.space_group_name_H-M   'P 1'
#
loop_
_entity.id
_entity.type
_entity.pdbx_description
1 polymer ?
#
loop_
_entity_poly.entity_id
_entity_poly.type
_entity_poly.pdbx_seq_one_letter_code
_entity_poly.pdbx_strand_id
1 'polypeptide(L)'
;MKLIEGLVLTDYSTEYNTGEISREELNLKLELMISRMDKVQLDYSNSPFIYLPADVLGVFNNLLRRYKAKSKLGLTKLIEAPNKASYNRKARYLIGRKLFFASLHSTIQRNVQGWAMRNNSEYPIVNDYFIMENSLEMEGAVNE
;
A
#
# COMPACT_ATOMS: atom_id res chain seq x y z
N MET A 1 6.83 -5.31 -5.23
CA MET A 1 5.58 -4.55 -4.95
C MET A 1 4.45 -5.45 -4.44
N LYS A 2 4.78 -6.70 -4.06
CA LYS A 2 3.83 -7.78 -3.75
C LYS A 2 2.86 -7.45 -2.60
N LEU A 3 3.27 -6.61 -1.65
CA LEU A 3 2.42 -6.19 -0.54
C LEU A 3 1.20 -5.35 -0.98
N ILE A 4 1.37 -4.50 -2.01
CA ILE A 4 0.28 -3.71 -2.59
C ILE A 4 -0.56 -4.56 -3.54
N GLU A 5 0.03 -5.59 -4.16
CA GLU A 5 -0.70 -6.61 -4.92
C GLU A 5 -1.54 -7.49 -3.97
N GLY A 6 -1.06 -7.73 -2.74
CA GLY A 6 -1.82 -8.33 -1.64
C GLY A 6 -2.94 -7.44 -1.07
N LEU A 7 -3.00 -6.16 -1.45
CA LEU A 7 -4.16 -5.29 -1.28
C LEU A 7 -5.07 -5.46 -2.50
N VAL A 8 -5.77 -6.60 -2.52
CA VAL A 8 -6.41 -7.22 -3.68
C VAL A 8 -7.72 -6.55 -4.11
N LEU A 9 -7.72 -5.23 -4.29
CA LEU A 9 -8.90 -4.47 -4.71
C LEU A 9 -9.45 -4.94 -6.07
N THR A 10 -8.58 -5.42 -6.96
CA THR A 10 -8.97 -5.96 -8.26
C THR A 10 -9.86 -7.19 -8.11
N ASP A 11 -9.50 -8.13 -7.23
CA ASP A 11 -10.24 -9.38 -7.06
C ASP A 11 -11.59 -9.08 -6.38
N TYR A 12 -11.60 -8.27 -5.32
CA TYR A 12 -12.86 -7.87 -4.66
C TYR A 12 -13.80 -7.13 -5.62
N SER A 13 -13.24 -6.29 -6.49
CA SER A 13 -14.04 -5.61 -7.52
C SER A 13 -14.54 -6.58 -8.59
N THR A 14 -13.78 -7.62 -8.91
CA THR A 14 -14.16 -8.65 -9.88
C THR A 14 -15.28 -9.51 -9.32
N GLU A 15 -15.11 -10.06 -8.12
CA GLU A 15 -16.10 -10.84 -7.37
C GLU A 15 -17.44 -10.08 -7.21
N TYR A 16 -17.39 -8.80 -6.84
CA TYR A 16 -18.60 -7.98 -6.74
C TYR A 16 -19.24 -7.72 -8.11
N ASN A 17 -18.42 -7.63 -9.17
CA ASN A 17 -18.91 -7.42 -10.51
C ASN A 17 -19.59 -8.66 -11.10
N THR A 18 -19.05 -9.84 -10.84
CA THR A 18 -19.63 -11.14 -11.22
C THR A 18 -20.81 -11.54 -10.35
N GLY A 19 -20.99 -10.90 -9.18
CA GLY A 19 -22.08 -11.20 -8.24
C GLY A 19 -21.76 -12.35 -7.29
N GLU A 20 -20.49 -12.74 -7.21
CA GLU A 20 -19.99 -13.75 -6.28
C GLU A 20 -20.09 -13.29 -4.82
N ILE A 21 -19.91 -11.98 -4.58
CA ILE A 21 -20.04 -11.37 -3.25
C ILE A 21 -21.14 -10.32 -3.22
N SER A 22 -21.78 -10.22 -2.06
CA SER A 22 -22.77 -9.18 -1.75
C SER A 22 -22.13 -7.79 -1.58
N ARG A 23 -22.96 -6.75 -1.48
CA ARG A 23 -22.47 -5.38 -1.20
C ARG A 23 -21.91 -5.29 0.22
N GLU A 24 -22.55 -5.95 1.16
CA GLU A 24 -22.18 -6.03 2.56
C GLU A 24 -20.83 -6.72 2.72
N GLU A 25 -20.64 -7.85 2.04
CA GLU A 25 -19.36 -8.57 2.06
C GLU A 25 -18.24 -7.75 1.42
N LEU A 26 -18.50 -7.10 0.28
CA LEU A 26 -17.55 -6.17 -0.31
C LEU A 26 -17.15 -5.06 0.68
N ASN A 27 -18.11 -4.47 1.39
CA ASN A 27 -17.81 -3.41 2.37
C ASN A 27 -16.91 -3.94 3.49
N LEU A 28 -17.16 -5.14 4.03
CA LEU A 28 -16.30 -5.77 5.03
C LEU A 28 -14.88 -6.00 4.49
N LYS A 29 -14.74 -6.50 3.26
CA LYS A 29 -13.43 -6.67 2.61
C LYS A 29 -12.69 -5.34 2.48
N LEU A 30 -13.39 -4.27 2.09
CA LEU A 30 -12.82 -2.91 2.00
C LEU A 30 -12.40 -2.35 3.36
N GLU A 31 -13.19 -2.56 4.41
CA GLU A 31 -12.85 -2.17 5.79
C GLU A 31 -11.60 -2.88 6.30
N LEU A 32 -11.49 -4.19 6.04
CA LEU A 32 -10.28 -4.96 6.34
C LEU A 32 -9.05 -4.41 5.59
N MET A 33 -9.21 -4.00 4.33
CA MET A 33 -8.12 -3.33 3.59
C MET A 33 -7.73 -1.99 4.22
N ILE A 34 -8.71 -1.19 4.66
CA ILE A 34 -8.46 0.08 5.33
C ILE A 34 -7.65 -0.15 6.61
N SER A 35 -8.03 -1.15 7.41
CA SER A 35 -7.29 -1.54 8.63
C SER A 35 -5.85 -1.98 8.32
N ARG A 36 -5.67 -2.86 7.32
CA ARG A 36 -4.34 -3.32 6.88
C ARG A 36 -3.46 -2.19 6.37
N MET A 37 -4.05 -1.15 5.77
CA MET A 37 -3.34 0.02 5.29
C MET A 37 -2.50 0.67 6.40
N ASP A 38 -3.03 0.73 7.61
CA ASP A 38 -2.35 1.35 8.75
C ASP A 38 -1.15 0.53 9.25
N LYS A 39 -1.07 -0.76 8.91
CA LYS A 39 0.07 -1.63 9.19
C LYS A 39 1.19 -1.56 8.16
N VAL A 40 0.98 -0.92 7.00
CA VAL A 40 2.02 -0.80 5.97
C VAL A 40 3.14 0.12 6.47
N GLN A 41 4.38 -0.37 6.39
CA GLN A 41 5.62 0.32 6.73
C GLN A 41 6.65 0.18 5.60
N LEU A 42 7.73 0.98 5.69
CA LEU A 42 8.89 0.91 4.81
C LEU A 42 10.02 0.20 5.57
N ASP A 43 10.55 -0.87 4.99
CA ASP A 43 11.75 -1.53 5.47
C ASP A 43 12.98 -0.80 4.94
N TYR A 44 13.79 -0.28 5.86
CA TYR A 44 15.04 0.41 5.57
C TYR A 44 16.27 -0.43 5.94
N SER A 45 16.11 -1.67 6.40
CA SER A 45 17.23 -2.49 6.87
C SER A 45 18.16 -2.94 5.74
N ASN A 46 17.69 -2.83 4.50
CA ASN A 46 18.38 -3.36 3.33
C ASN A 46 18.98 -2.24 2.46
N SER A 47 20.07 -2.60 1.76
CA SER A 47 20.59 -1.76 0.68
C SER A 47 19.48 -1.49 -0.34
N PRO A 48 19.30 -0.24 -0.78
CA PRO A 48 20.22 0.90 -0.63
C PRO A 48 19.83 1.90 0.47
N PHE A 49 18.78 1.62 1.24
CA PHE A 49 18.26 2.57 2.23
C PHE A 49 19.24 2.86 3.36
N ILE A 50 20.06 1.87 3.72
CA ILE A 50 21.11 2.02 4.74
C ILE A 50 22.14 3.11 4.40
N TYR A 51 22.25 3.51 3.14
CA TYR A 51 23.18 4.55 2.69
C TYR A 51 22.52 5.91 2.48
N LEU A 52 21.19 6.00 2.64
CA LEU A 52 20.48 7.25 2.50
C LEU A 52 20.53 8.07 3.78
N PRO A 53 20.66 9.41 3.68
CA PRO A 53 20.55 10.30 4.82
C PRO A 53 19.21 10.17 5.57
N ALA A 54 19.23 10.35 6.90
CA ALA A 54 18.06 10.17 7.76
C ALA A 54 16.90 11.14 7.41
N ASP A 55 17.21 12.34 6.94
CA ASP A 55 16.24 13.32 6.44
C ASP A 55 15.50 12.80 5.20
N VAL A 56 16.18 12.11 4.29
CA VAL A 56 15.57 11.48 3.11
C VAL A 56 14.62 10.35 3.54
N LEU A 57 15.03 9.52 4.51
CA LEU A 57 14.16 8.48 5.07
C LEU A 57 12.92 9.09 5.77
N GLY A 58 13.10 10.22 6.46
CA GLY A 58 12.01 11.00 7.06
C GLY A 58 11.00 11.49 6.01
N VAL A 59 11.47 11.95 4.85
CA VAL A 59 10.60 12.32 3.72
C VAL A 59 9.80 11.13 3.22
N PHE A 60 10.41 9.95 3.09
CA PHE A 60 9.69 8.74 2.66
C PHE A 60 8.59 8.33 3.65
N ASN A 61 8.84 8.43 4.96
CA ASN A 61 7.82 8.17 5.98
C ASN A 61 6.65 9.17 5.92
N ASN A 62 6.94 10.45 5.69
CA ASN A 62 5.91 11.48 5.50
C ASN A 62 5.07 11.22 4.25
N LEU A 63 5.72 10.81 3.16
CA LEU A 63 5.02 10.40 1.93
C LEU A 63 4.17 9.16 2.17
N LEU A 64 4.71 8.13 2.83
CA LEU A 64 3.97 6.92 3.20
C LEU A 64 2.69 7.28 3.97
N ARG A 65 2.79 8.10 5.02
CA ARG A 65 1.64 8.56 5.81
C ARG A 65 0.58 9.24 4.94
N ARG A 66 1.02 10.15 4.05
CA ARG A 66 0.13 10.86 3.13
C ARG A 66 -0.57 9.91 2.16
N TYR A 67 0.16 8.94 1.60
CA TYR A 67 -0.41 7.98 0.67
C TYR A 67 -1.34 7.00 1.36
N LYS A 68 -1.01 6.49 2.56
CA LYS A 68 -1.93 5.71 3.42
C LYS A 68 -3.25 6.46 3.63
N ALA A 69 -3.18 7.73 4.05
CA ALA A 69 -4.38 8.55 4.25
C ALA A 69 -5.22 8.71 2.98
N LYS A 70 -4.58 8.97 1.83
CA LYS A 70 -5.28 9.06 0.53
C LYS A 70 -5.93 7.74 0.12
N SER A 71 -5.26 6.62 0.36
CA SER A 71 -5.78 5.29 0.05
C SER A 71 -6.98 4.95 0.92
N LYS A 72 -6.90 5.17 2.23
CA LYS A 72 -8.03 4.97 3.15
C LYS A 72 -9.24 5.82 2.76
N LEU A 73 -9.02 7.10 2.45
CA LEU A 73 -10.09 7.99 1.96
C LEU A 73 -10.69 7.47 0.65
N GLY A 74 -9.86 6.99 -0.28
CA GLY A 74 -10.30 6.39 -1.52
C GLY A 74 -11.18 5.16 -1.30
N LEU A 75 -10.75 4.23 -0.44
CA LEU A 75 -11.48 3.02 -0.08
C LEU A 75 -12.79 3.35 0.64
N THR A 76 -12.79 4.32 1.56
CA THR A 76 -14.01 4.81 2.23
C THR A 76 -15.03 5.32 1.22
N LYS A 77 -14.57 6.08 0.21
CA LYS A 77 -15.43 6.54 -0.89
C LYS A 77 -15.98 5.41 -1.77
N LEU A 78 -15.36 4.23 -1.78
CA LEU A 78 -15.92 3.04 -2.43
C LEU A 78 -17.09 2.46 -1.64
N ILE A 79 -16.97 2.41 -0.31
CA ILE A 79 -18.05 1.98 0.61
C ILE A 79 -19.25 2.92 0.48
N GLU A 80 -19.01 4.22 0.42
CA GLU A 80 -20.05 5.26 0.25
C GLU A 80 -20.62 5.37 -1.18
N ALA A 81 -20.18 4.53 -2.12
CA ALA A 81 -20.67 4.61 -3.49
C ALA A 81 -22.17 4.23 -3.56
N PRO A 82 -23.05 5.10 -4.12
CA PRO A 82 -24.50 4.88 -4.08
C PRO A 82 -24.97 3.77 -5.02
N ASN A 83 -24.15 3.38 -6.00
CA ASN A 83 -24.48 2.35 -6.96
C ASN A 83 -23.21 1.74 -7.59
N LYS A 84 -23.39 0.60 -8.25
CA LYS A 84 -22.31 -0.19 -8.88
C LYS A 84 -21.53 0.59 -9.94
N ALA A 85 -22.18 1.45 -10.72
CA ALA A 85 -21.51 2.29 -11.72
C ALA A 85 -20.57 3.32 -11.06
N SER A 86 -21.02 3.98 -9.99
CA SER A 86 -20.21 4.91 -9.19
C SER A 86 -19.04 4.20 -8.52
N TYR A 87 -19.29 3.02 -7.94
CA TYR A 87 -18.26 2.15 -7.37
C TYR A 87 -17.19 1.80 -8.41
N ASN A 88 -17.57 1.24 -9.56
CA ASN A 88 -16.63 0.79 -10.59
C ASN A 88 -15.77 1.90 -11.18
N ARG A 89 -16.31 3.12 -11.29
CA ARG A 89 -15.53 4.29 -11.71
C ARG A 89 -14.46 4.65 -10.69
N LYS A 90 -14.81 4.69 -9.41
CA LYS A 90 -13.88 4.98 -8.30
C LYS A 90 -12.86 3.84 -8.13
N ALA A 91 -13.29 2.58 -8.24
CA ALA A 91 -12.44 1.41 -8.09
C ALA A 91 -11.37 1.37 -9.20
N ARG A 92 -11.75 1.58 -10.47
CA ARG A 92 -10.79 1.70 -11.58
C ARG A 92 -9.75 2.79 -11.36
N TYR A 93 -10.17 3.94 -10.85
CA TYR A 93 -9.24 5.02 -10.51
C TYR A 93 -8.21 4.59 -9.44
N LEU A 94 -8.65 3.92 -8.38
CA LEU A 94 -7.78 3.45 -7.31
C LEU A 94 -6.85 2.31 -7.75
N ILE A 95 -7.36 1.36 -8.53
CA ILE A 95 -6.59 0.25 -9.13
C ILE A 95 -5.51 0.81 -10.05
N GLY A 96 -5.86 1.71 -10.98
CA GLY A 96 -4.89 2.33 -11.89
C GLY A 96 -3.79 3.13 -11.17
N ARG A 97 -4.10 3.67 -9.98
CA ARG A 97 -3.13 4.36 -9.12
C ARG A 97 -2.38 3.41 -8.17
N LYS A 98 -2.70 2.11 -8.16
CA LYS A 98 -2.20 1.11 -7.20
C LYS A 98 -2.34 1.62 -5.77
N LEU A 99 -3.55 2.09 -5.43
CA LEU A 99 -3.85 2.75 -4.15
C LEU A 99 -2.84 3.87 -3.84
N PHE A 100 -2.49 4.67 -4.84
CA PHE A 100 -1.51 5.77 -4.78
C PHE A 100 -0.05 5.39 -4.45
N PHE A 101 0.23 4.14 -4.11
CA PHE A 101 1.59 3.70 -3.77
C PHE A 101 2.53 3.63 -4.97
N ALA A 102 2.01 3.56 -6.19
CA ALA A 102 2.83 3.68 -7.40
C ALA A 102 3.68 4.95 -7.37
N SER A 103 3.09 6.09 -6.97
CA SER A 103 3.80 7.37 -6.88
C SER A 103 4.82 7.42 -5.75
N LEU A 104 4.54 6.75 -4.61
CA LEU A 104 5.51 6.58 -3.53
C LEU A 104 6.72 5.79 -4.03
N HIS A 105 6.47 4.66 -4.69
CA HIS A 105 7.51 3.80 -5.23
C HIS A 105 8.39 4.51 -6.24
N SER A 106 7.80 5.20 -7.22
CA SER A 106 8.57 5.99 -8.19
C SER A 106 9.39 7.11 -7.54
N THR A 107 8.94 7.66 -6.40
CA THR A 107 9.71 8.68 -5.66
C THR A 107 10.89 8.06 -4.94
N ILE A 108 10.69 6.92 -4.26
CA ILE A 108 11.75 6.19 -3.57
C ILE A 108 12.83 5.74 -4.56
N GLN A 109 12.44 5.06 -5.65
CA GLN A 109 13.36 4.58 -6.68
C GLN A 109 14.21 5.71 -7.26
N ARG A 110 13.61 6.87 -7.58
CA ARG A 110 14.34 8.03 -8.11
C ARG A 110 15.36 8.60 -7.14
N ASN A 111 15.02 8.68 -5.85
CA ASN A 111 15.94 9.18 -4.83
C ASN A 111 17.11 8.23 -4.62
N VAL A 112 16.84 6.93 -4.57
CA VAL A 112 17.87 5.89 -4.50
C VAL A 112 18.80 5.97 -5.71
N GLN A 113 18.25 6.05 -6.93
CA GLN A 113 19.06 6.17 -8.14
C GLN A 113 19.89 7.46 -8.15
N GLY A 114 19.32 8.58 -7.68
CA GLY A 114 20.04 9.84 -7.53
C GLY A 114 21.19 9.75 -6.53
N TRP A 115 21.03 8.99 -5.44
CA TRP A 115 22.14 8.69 -4.53
C TRP A 115 23.20 7.83 -5.21
N ALA A 116 22.82 6.74 -5.88
CA ALA A 116 23.76 5.83 -6.54
C ALA A 116 24.59 6.57 -7.61
N MET A 117 23.94 7.41 -8.41
CA MET A 117 24.57 8.24 -9.44
C MET A 117 25.59 9.22 -8.85
N ARG A 118 25.28 9.86 -7.70
CA ARG A 118 26.22 10.78 -7.02
C ARG A 118 27.43 10.07 -6.41
N ASN A 119 27.28 8.80 -6.04
CA ASN A 119 28.33 8.01 -5.39
C ASN A 119 29.03 7.04 -6.35
N ASN A 120 28.79 7.15 -7.66
CA ASN A 120 29.33 6.26 -8.69
C ASN A 120 29.13 4.76 -8.37
N SER A 121 27.96 4.45 -7.80
CA SER A 121 27.56 3.11 -7.37
C SER A 121 26.63 2.47 -8.40
N GLU A 122 26.52 1.14 -8.36
CA GLU A 122 25.56 0.40 -9.17
C GLU A 122 24.12 0.82 -8.82
N TYR A 123 23.25 0.94 -9.83
CA TYR A 123 21.87 1.39 -9.65
C TYR A 123 21.03 0.30 -8.98
N PRO A 124 20.70 0.44 -7.68
CA PRO A 124 19.95 -0.58 -6.99
C PRO A 124 18.51 -0.56 -7.49
N ILE A 125 17.97 -1.74 -7.79
CA ILE A 125 16.54 -1.89 -8.01
C ILE A 125 15.89 -2.07 -6.64
N VAL A 126 15.04 -1.12 -6.25
CA VAL A 126 14.42 -1.08 -4.94
C VAL A 126 13.12 -1.88 -4.99
N ASN A 127 13.21 -3.16 -4.66
CA ASN A 127 12.05 -4.05 -4.62
C ASN A 127 11.69 -4.43 -3.18
N ASP A 128 10.39 -4.69 -2.97
CA ASP A 128 9.86 -5.36 -1.77
C ASP A 128 10.22 -4.75 -0.40
N TYR A 129 10.44 -3.45 -0.36
CA TYR A 129 10.66 -2.66 0.86
C TYR A 129 9.36 -2.27 1.58
N PHE A 130 8.20 -2.70 1.09
CA PHE A 130 6.96 -2.56 1.85
C PHE A 130 6.80 -3.78 2.73
N ILE A 131 6.71 -3.56 4.03
CA ILE A 131 6.40 -4.60 5.01
C ILE A 131 5.06 -4.28 5.67
N MET A 132 4.34 -5.30 6.13
CA MET A 132 3.30 -5.10 7.12
C MET A 132 3.92 -5.28 8.49
N GLU A 133 3.66 -4.34 9.38
CA GLU A 133 3.87 -4.56 10.80
C GLU A 133 3.00 -5.74 11.20
N ASN A 134 3.63 -6.89 11.37
CA ASN A 134 3.08 -7.95 12.19
C ASN A 134 3.10 -7.38 13.60
N SER A 135 2.04 -6.65 13.96
CA SER A 135 1.62 -6.62 15.35
C SER A 135 1.58 -8.08 15.76
N LEU A 136 2.57 -8.53 16.55
CA LEU A 136 2.57 -9.83 17.20
C LEU A 136 1.14 -10.06 17.71
N GLU A 137 0.37 -10.84 16.97
CA GLU A 137 -0.78 -11.49 17.57
C GLU A 137 -0.15 -12.33 18.67
N MET A 138 -0.55 -12.07 19.91
CA MET A 138 -0.12 -12.82 21.07
C MET A 138 -0.62 -14.27 20.92
N GLU A 139 0.00 -15.05 20.04
CA GLU A 139 -0.08 -16.52 20.00
C GLU A 139 0.83 -17.12 21.09
N GLY A 140 0.68 -16.60 22.31
CA GLY A 140 1.49 -17.02 23.47
C GLY A 140 0.77 -16.86 24.81
N ALA A 141 -0.55 -16.69 24.81
CA ALA A 141 -1.35 -16.65 26.03
C ALA A 141 -2.59 -17.56 25.95
N VAL A 142 -2.47 -18.70 25.26
CA VAL A 142 -3.31 -19.87 25.52
C VAL A 142 -2.43 -21.09 25.28
N ASN A 143 -1.71 -21.51 26.31
CA ASN A 143 -1.54 -22.92 26.63
C ASN A 143 -1.29 -23.02 28.13
N GLU A 144 -2.05 -23.94 28.70
CA GLU A 144 -2.27 -24.27 30.11
C GLU A 144 -1.00 -24.56 30.91
#